data_AF-A0A842HKL5-F1
#
_entry.id   AF-A0A842HKL5-F1
#
_cell.length_a   1.000
_cell.length_b   1.000
_cell.length_c   1.000
_cell.angle_alpha   90.00
_cell.angle_beta   90.00
_cell.angle_gamma   90.00
#
_symmetry.space_group_name_H-M   'P 1'
#
loop_
_entity.id
_entity.type
_entity.pdbx_description
1 polymer ?
#
loop_
_entity_poly.entity_id
_entity_poly.type
_entity_poly.pdbx_seq_one_letter_code
_entity_poly.pdbx_strand_id
1 'polypeptide(L)'
;MKKRRKINLPLIEVIGVSLIVHLILIIGLGSYTIYTALIPDEPEMEAPPPPEKIEPQKLQQQVRLQQQQKKSSRPVQKITVTNISSINLPDLSVSMPTVDTKVAVGGNYGAGRVGDDFGGGGIDFSKSAVDFFGIKSTGERVMFIVDASRYMLEDQKGGLPAYNIIKDEISAMVSKLSSGTLFNAMFYDGSKVQIYSDKLLPATRQNKELFKEWIKPINKDFASVGKLSSNVSIQNKTLEPLTDDASQWLRAVQIAMEQGSDTINILVAGWQHHGRGMTTEERAQYYKDQGWDEKKQAAWDAAVVKAQEWLKNENEKRKKAGQPERVVQWIGTIVRELEPRTARPPSDVYSEEEIDQFLHNLEREYYANQDRSDPPVNVVLFLGADEDEKNNSNARRFEELAKGHHGKFRVLQGMKALQNITGKGSG
;
A
#
# COMPACT_ATOMS: atom_id res chain seq x y z
N MET A 1 -19.83 26.73 49.92
CA MET A 1 -20.90 27.48 49.22
C MET A 1 -20.61 27.50 47.72
N LYS A 2 -21.38 26.80 46.89
CA LYS A 2 -21.22 26.82 45.42
C LYS A 2 -21.93 28.04 44.84
N LYS A 3 -21.16 29.00 44.31
CA LYS A 3 -21.65 30.20 43.63
C LYS A 3 -22.25 29.77 42.27
N ARG A 4 -23.58 29.71 42.16
CA ARG A 4 -24.26 29.47 40.88
C ARG A 4 -23.97 30.64 39.94
N ARG A 5 -23.31 30.38 38.80
CA ARG A 5 -23.13 31.35 37.72
C ARG A 5 -24.53 31.68 37.18
N LYS A 6 -24.94 32.95 37.29
CA LYS A 6 -26.10 33.47 36.58
C LYS A 6 -25.75 33.47 35.09
N ILE A 7 -26.42 32.63 34.31
CA ILE A 7 -26.26 32.63 32.86
C ILE A 7 -27.01 33.84 32.34
N ASN A 8 -26.34 34.69 31.58
CA ASN A 8 -26.93 35.90 31.02
C ASN A 8 -27.97 35.52 29.98
N LEU A 9 -29.25 35.73 30.29
CA LEU A 9 -30.40 35.49 29.41
C LEU A 9 -30.22 36.00 27.96
N PRO A 10 -29.67 37.20 27.70
CA PRO A 10 -29.48 37.67 26.32
C PRO A 10 -28.42 36.89 25.52
N LEU A 11 -27.47 36.22 26.19
CA LEU A 11 -26.45 35.43 25.51
C LEU A 11 -27.02 34.11 24.95
N ILE A 12 -27.98 33.50 25.66
CA ILE A 12 -28.65 32.28 25.20
C ILE A 12 -29.55 32.58 23.99
N GLU A 13 -30.22 33.73 23.98
CA GLU A 13 -31.07 34.16 22.87
C GLU A 13 -30.25 34.38 21.58
N VAL A 14 -29.10 35.06 21.68
CA VAL A 14 -28.22 35.30 20.52
C VAL A 14 -27.64 33.99 19.98
N ILE A 15 -27.22 33.06 20.86
CA ILE A 15 -26.72 31.75 20.46
C ILE A 15 -27.83 30.92 19.80
N GLY A 16 -29.06 30.97 20.33
CA GLY A 16 -30.22 30.28 19.76
C GLY A 16 -30.58 30.78 18.36
N VAL A 17 -30.63 32.10 18.16
CA VAL A 17 -30.90 32.70 16.85
C VAL A 17 -29.79 32.35 15.85
N SER A 18 -28.52 32.41 16.27
CA SER A 18 -27.39 32.04 15.41
C SER A 18 -27.45 30.57 14.97
N LEU A 19 -27.79 29.65 15.88
CA LEU A 19 -27.95 28.22 15.56
C LEU A 19 -29.07 27.98 14.54
N ILE A 20 -30.20 28.70 14.66
CA ILE A 20 -31.33 28.59 13.72
C ILE A 20 -30.91 29.06 12.32
N VAL A 21 -30.18 30.18 12.23
CA VAL A 21 -29.69 30.71 10.93
C VAL A 21 -28.72 29.72 10.26
N HIS A 22 -27.81 29.13 11.02
CA HIS A 22 -26.90 28.12 10.48
C HIS A 22 -27.64 26.87 10.02
N LEU A 23 -28.66 26.43 10.76
CA LEU A 23 -29.48 25.27 10.38
C LEU A 23 -30.21 25.52 9.05
N ILE A 24 -30.77 26.72 8.87
CA ILE A 24 -31.45 27.13 7.63
C ILE A 24 -30.46 27.18 6.45
N LEU A 25 -29.25 27.71 6.66
CA LEU A 25 -28.20 27.74 5.64
C LEU A 25 -27.76 26.34 5.22
N ILE A 26 -27.55 25.44 6.18
CA ILE A 26 -27.17 24.05 5.91
C ILE A 26 -28.28 23.32 5.13
N ILE A 27 -29.54 23.51 5.52
CA ILE A 27 -30.68 22.90 4.82
C ILE A 27 -30.83 23.49 3.42
N GLY A 28 -30.71 24.81 3.26
CA GLY A 28 -30.84 25.47 1.96
C GLY A 28 -29.74 25.06 0.98
N LEU A 29 -28.47 25.18 1.39
CA LEU A 29 -27.32 24.79 0.56
C LEU A 29 -27.28 23.28 0.31
N GLY A 30 -27.57 22.46 1.33
CA GLY A 30 -27.64 21.01 1.19
C GLY A 30 -28.78 20.55 0.26
N SER A 31 -29.94 21.21 0.30
CA SER A 31 -31.05 20.89 -0.61
C SER A 31 -30.73 21.29 -2.05
N TYR A 32 -30.04 22.43 -2.24
CA TYR A 32 -29.63 22.90 -3.55
C TYR A 32 -28.61 21.97 -4.22
N THR A 33 -27.59 21.52 -3.48
CA THR A 33 -26.58 20.59 -4.02
C THR A 33 -27.15 19.22 -4.37
N ILE A 34 -28.14 18.74 -3.60
CA ILE A 34 -28.86 17.51 -3.92
C ILE A 34 -29.72 17.68 -5.17
N TYR A 35 -30.39 18.82 -5.33
CA TYR A 35 -31.22 19.13 -6.49
C TYR A 35 -30.38 19.16 -7.79
N THR A 36 -29.25 19.86 -7.79
CA THR A 36 -28.37 19.95 -8.98
C THR A 36 -27.64 18.65 -9.30
N ALA A 37 -27.44 17.76 -8.32
CA ALA A 37 -26.83 16.45 -8.55
C ALA A 37 -27.82 15.40 -9.10
N LEU A 38 -29.11 15.51 -8.81
CA LEU A 38 -30.13 14.53 -9.21
C LEU A 38 -30.85 14.89 -10.51
N ILE A 39 -30.88 16.17 -10.88
CA ILE A 39 -31.48 16.66 -12.13
C ILE A 39 -30.42 17.49 -12.86
N PRO A 40 -29.52 16.86 -13.63
CA PRO A 40 -28.66 17.60 -14.53
C PRO A 40 -29.52 18.31 -15.57
N ASP A 41 -29.22 19.59 -15.83
CA ASP A 41 -29.86 20.35 -16.90
C ASP A 41 -29.74 19.57 -18.21
N GLU A 42 -30.85 19.40 -18.93
CA GLU A 42 -30.83 18.77 -20.24
C GLU A 42 -29.85 19.56 -21.13
N PRO A 43 -28.88 18.91 -21.79
CA PRO A 43 -27.97 19.61 -22.66
C PRO A 43 -28.77 20.23 -23.80
N GLU A 44 -28.89 21.56 -23.79
CA GLU A 44 -29.32 22.31 -24.96
C GLU A 44 -28.33 22.00 -26.08
N MET A 45 -28.75 21.14 -27.00
CA MET A 45 -28.02 20.86 -28.22
C MET A 45 -28.05 22.13 -29.07
N GLU A 46 -27.04 22.99 -28.93
CA GLU A 46 -26.72 23.93 -30.00
C GLU A 46 -26.40 23.10 -31.24
N ALA A 47 -27.29 23.20 -32.23
CA ALA A 47 -27.06 22.60 -33.53
C ALA A 47 -25.74 23.15 -34.08
N PRO A 48 -24.82 22.29 -34.56
CA PRO A 48 -23.61 22.77 -35.19
C PRO A 48 -23.98 23.72 -36.34
N PRO A 49 -23.23 24.83 -36.52
CA PRO A 49 -23.50 25.73 -37.63
C PRO A 49 -23.52 24.92 -38.94
N PRO A 50 -24.42 25.25 -39.88
CA PRO A 50 -24.52 24.55 -41.14
C PRO A 50 -23.13 24.47 -41.78
N PRO A 51 -22.67 23.28 -42.22
CA PRO A 51 -21.37 23.17 -42.85
C PRO A 51 -21.34 24.13 -44.04
N GLU A 52 -20.39 25.06 -44.02
CA GLU A 52 -20.11 25.92 -45.15
C GLU A 52 -19.81 25.00 -46.35
N LYS A 53 -20.56 25.16 -47.43
CA LYS A 53 -20.34 24.40 -48.66
C LYS A 53 -18.98 24.77 -49.20
N ILE A 54 -17.96 23.99 -48.84
CA ILE A 54 -16.68 24.01 -49.52
C ILE A 54 -16.97 23.50 -50.94
N GLU A 55 -16.95 24.39 -51.92
CA GLU A 55 -16.90 23.96 -53.32
C GLU A 55 -15.70 23.02 -53.48
N PRO A 56 -15.89 21.80 -54.01
CA PRO A 56 -14.76 20.90 -54.22
C PRO A 56 -13.76 21.57 -55.15
N GLN A 57 -12.57 21.89 -54.61
CA GLN A 57 -11.45 22.30 -55.44
C GLN A 57 -11.21 21.22 -56.48
N LYS A 58 -11.33 21.59 -57.76
CA LYS A 58 -10.95 20.73 -58.88
C LYS A 58 -9.45 20.48 -58.78
N LEU A 59 -9.08 19.32 -58.25
CA LEU A 59 -7.71 18.81 -58.29
C LEU A 59 -7.34 18.62 -59.77
N GLN A 60 -6.60 19.57 -60.34
CA GLN A 60 -5.88 19.36 -61.60
C GLN A 60 -4.71 18.43 -61.32
N GLN A 61 -4.96 17.13 -61.44
CA GLN A 61 -3.96 16.10 -61.28
C GLN A 61 -3.06 16.11 -62.53
N GLN A 62 -1.89 16.76 -62.46
CA GLN A 62 -0.85 16.56 -63.47
C GLN A 62 -0.26 15.15 -63.27
N VAL A 63 -0.63 14.25 -64.18
CA VAL A 63 -0.10 12.89 -64.23
C VAL A 63 1.33 12.96 -64.78
N ARG A 64 2.34 12.88 -63.90
CA ARG A 64 3.71 12.52 -64.33
C ARG A 64 3.81 11.01 -64.39
N LEU A 65 3.76 10.47 -65.61
CA LEU A 65 4.08 9.07 -65.89
C LEU A 65 5.59 8.86 -65.69
N GLN A 66 6.00 8.34 -64.53
CA GLN A 66 7.30 7.69 -64.39
C GLN A 66 7.14 6.20 -64.70
N GLN A 67 7.74 5.78 -65.81
CA GLN A 67 7.79 4.40 -66.26
C GLN A 67 8.48 3.54 -65.20
N GLN A 68 7.75 2.60 -64.59
CA GLN A 68 8.31 1.53 -63.78
C GLN A 68 9.15 0.61 -64.68
N GLN A 69 10.47 0.75 -64.60
CA GLN A 69 11.40 -0.23 -65.15
C GLN A 69 11.34 -1.51 -64.31
N LYS A 70 10.87 -2.60 -64.94
CA LYS A 70 11.09 -3.97 -64.49
C LYS A 70 12.59 -4.25 -64.40
N LYS A 71 13.10 -4.57 -63.21
CA LYS A 71 14.29 -5.40 -63.03
C LYS A 71 14.07 -6.42 -61.92
N SER A 72 14.27 -7.68 -62.30
CA SER A 72 14.47 -8.88 -61.47
C SER A 72 15.59 -8.64 -60.44
N SER A 73 15.63 -9.29 -59.27
CA SER A 73 15.69 -10.73 -59.05
C SER A 73 15.56 -11.00 -57.53
N ARG A 74 14.84 -12.05 -57.15
CA ARG A 74 14.83 -12.57 -55.76
C ARG A 74 15.75 -13.80 -55.71
N PRO A 75 16.75 -13.86 -54.82
CA PRO A 75 17.41 -15.12 -54.52
C PRO A 75 16.53 -15.94 -53.56
N VAL A 76 16.19 -17.16 -53.97
CA VAL A 76 15.61 -18.18 -53.09
C VAL A 76 16.74 -18.78 -52.26
N GLN A 77 16.77 -18.51 -50.95
CA GLN A 77 17.67 -19.23 -50.04
C GLN A 77 16.99 -20.53 -49.59
N LYS A 78 17.64 -21.65 -49.89
CA LYS A 78 17.27 -23.00 -49.44
C LYS A 78 17.50 -23.12 -47.93
N ILE A 79 16.50 -23.61 -47.20
CA ILE A 79 16.66 -24.02 -45.80
C ILE A 79 17.36 -25.38 -45.81
N THR A 80 18.62 -25.41 -45.37
CA THR A 80 19.35 -26.64 -45.08
C THR A 80 19.30 -26.86 -43.57
N VAL A 81 18.66 -27.95 -43.13
CA VAL A 81 18.69 -28.39 -41.74
C VAL A 81 20.05 -29.03 -41.48
N THR A 82 20.88 -28.38 -40.68
CA THR A 82 22.11 -28.97 -40.13
C THR A 82 21.94 -29.26 -38.64
N ASN A 83 22.35 -30.48 -38.31
CA ASN A 83 22.41 -31.19 -37.03
C ASN A 83 22.35 -30.39 -35.72
N ILE A 84 21.65 -31.01 -34.77
CA ILE A 84 21.63 -30.72 -33.34
C ILE A 84 22.96 -31.18 -32.75
N SER A 85 23.76 -30.22 -32.28
CA SER A 85 24.96 -30.49 -31.47
C SER A 85 25.02 -29.48 -30.33
N SER A 86 24.86 -29.99 -29.10
CA SER A 86 25.26 -29.43 -27.80
C SER A 86 25.56 -27.92 -27.73
N ILE A 87 24.56 -27.13 -27.33
CA ILE A 87 24.76 -25.75 -26.89
C ILE A 87 25.23 -25.79 -25.42
N ASN A 88 26.51 -25.47 -25.20
CA ASN A 88 26.98 -24.94 -23.92
C ASN A 88 26.24 -23.62 -23.66
N LEU A 89 25.56 -23.53 -22.52
CA LEU A 89 24.92 -22.30 -22.08
C LEU A 89 26.00 -21.20 -21.92
N PRO A 90 25.92 -20.08 -22.64
CA PRO A 90 26.72 -18.91 -22.31
C PRO A 90 26.23 -18.35 -20.97
N ASP A 91 27.17 -18.01 -20.11
CA ASP A 91 26.94 -17.28 -18.86
C ASP A 91 26.19 -15.98 -19.19
N LEU A 92 24.91 -15.93 -18.84
CA LEU A 92 24.02 -14.82 -19.17
C LEU A 92 24.29 -13.70 -18.17
N SER A 93 25.35 -12.91 -18.39
CA SER A 93 25.47 -11.60 -17.76
C SER A 93 24.36 -10.71 -18.33
N VAL A 94 23.22 -10.67 -17.63
CA VAL A 94 22.12 -9.77 -17.95
C VAL A 94 22.59 -8.35 -17.69
N SER A 95 23.13 -7.71 -18.72
CA SER A 95 23.19 -6.26 -18.80
C SER A 95 21.75 -5.79 -18.93
N MET A 96 21.13 -5.42 -17.80
CA MET A 96 19.88 -4.68 -17.83
C MET A 96 20.16 -3.38 -18.59
N PRO A 97 19.35 -3.02 -19.60
CA PRO A 97 19.48 -1.72 -20.23
C PRO A 97 19.22 -0.66 -19.15
N THR A 98 20.27 0.04 -18.75
CA THR A 98 20.17 1.29 -18.01
C THR A 98 19.47 2.28 -18.92
N VAL A 99 18.17 2.44 -18.71
CA VAL A 99 17.42 3.55 -19.28
C VAL A 99 17.92 4.80 -18.55
N ASP A 100 18.95 5.43 -19.10
CA ASP A 100 19.36 6.78 -18.74
C ASP A 100 18.23 7.72 -19.14
N THR A 101 17.28 7.86 -18.23
CA THR A 101 16.24 8.88 -18.29
C THR A 101 16.40 9.72 -17.05
N LYS A 102 17.09 10.85 -17.23
CA LYS A 102 16.86 12.04 -16.39
C LYS A 102 15.42 12.48 -16.60
N VAL A 103 14.46 11.74 -16.06
CA VAL A 103 13.11 12.21 -15.86
C VAL A 103 13.14 12.86 -14.50
N ALA A 104 13.19 14.18 -14.52
CA ALA A 104 12.96 15.00 -13.35
C ALA A 104 11.63 14.57 -12.73
N VAL A 105 11.72 14.00 -11.53
CA VAL A 105 10.61 13.87 -10.61
C VAL A 105 10.17 15.31 -10.29
N GLY A 106 9.07 15.73 -10.89
CA GLY A 106 8.51 17.08 -10.70
C GLY A 106 8.10 17.72 -12.02
N GLY A 107 6.82 17.57 -12.39
CA GLY A 107 6.25 18.35 -13.49
C GLY A 107 5.04 17.66 -14.15
N ASN A 108 3.85 18.20 -13.87
CA ASN A 108 2.61 18.09 -14.66
C ASN A 108 2.35 16.79 -15.44
N TYR A 109 1.64 15.86 -14.81
CA TYR A 109 0.79 14.91 -15.55
C TYR A 109 -0.67 15.40 -15.49
N GLY A 110 -0.92 16.53 -16.15
CA GLY A 110 -2.25 16.91 -16.61
C GLY A 110 -2.45 16.35 -18.01
N ALA A 111 -3.44 15.47 -18.17
CA ALA A 111 -4.07 15.05 -19.43
C ALA A 111 -3.17 15.14 -20.69
N GLY A 112 -2.23 14.22 -20.84
CA GLY A 112 -1.35 14.16 -22.01
C GLY A 112 -0.86 12.75 -22.24
N ARG A 113 -1.22 12.19 -23.40
CA ARG A 113 -0.81 10.87 -23.90
C ARG A 113 0.69 10.65 -23.65
N VAL A 114 1.05 9.63 -22.86
CA VAL A 114 2.40 9.06 -22.88
C VAL A 114 2.50 8.23 -24.16
N GLY A 115 2.79 8.91 -25.26
CA GLY A 115 2.98 8.31 -26.57
C GLY A 115 4.21 8.91 -27.20
N ASP A 116 5.34 8.23 -27.05
CA ASP A 116 6.34 8.14 -28.13
C ASP A 116 7.44 7.09 -27.89
N ASP A 117 7.55 6.50 -26.69
CA ASP A 117 8.64 5.53 -26.41
C ASP A 117 8.20 4.06 -26.35
N PHE A 118 6.89 3.78 -26.40
CA PHE A 118 6.37 2.42 -26.57
C PHE A 118 5.72 2.33 -27.95
N GLY A 119 6.40 1.68 -28.89
CA GLY A 119 6.00 1.57 -30.27
C GLY A 119 4.52 1.18 -30.45
N GLY A 120 3.78 2.05 -31.14
CA GLY A 120 2.56 1.69 -31.87
C GLY A 120 1.40 1.14 -31.06
N GLY A 121 0.92 1.88 -30.06
CA GLY A 121 -0.38 1.62 -29.42
C GLY A 121 -0.57 2.48 -28.19
N GLY A 122 -1.41 3.51 -28.26
CA GLY A 122 -1.71 4.36 -27.11
C GLY A 122 -2.28 3.52 -25.97
N ILE A 123 -1.60 3.48 -24.83
CA ILE A 123 -2.14 2.91 -23.60
C ILE A 123 -3.11 3.93 -23.03
N ASP A 124 -4.41 3.61 -23.07
CA ASP A 124 -5.43 4.36 -22.37
C ASP A 124 -5.33 4.04 -20.86
N PHE A 125 -4.92 5.03 -20.06
CA PHE A 125 -4.84 4.89 -18.61
C PHE A 125 -6.25 4.75 -18.07
N SER A 126 -6.62 3.51 -17.79
CA SER A 126 -7.97 3.13 -17.40
C SER A 126 -7.97 2.69 -15.94
N LYS A 127 -8.91 3.25 -15.17
CA LYS A 127 -9.18 2.85 -13.79
C LYS A 127 -9.50 1.37 -13.73
N SER A 128 -8.77 0.62 -12.90
CA SER A 128 -9.13 -0.76 -12.58
C SER A 128 -9.98 -0.82 -11.34
N ALA A 129 -11.00 -1.68 -11.36
CA ALA A 129 -11.59 -2.16 -10.14
C ALA A 129 -10.58 -3.04 -9.39
N VAL A 130 -10.38 -2.76 -8.11
CA VAL A 130 -9.50 -3.51 -7.21
C VAL A 130 -10.38 -4.13 -6.13
N ASP A 131 -10.17 -5.42 -5.86
CA ASP A 131 -10.81 -6.13 -4.75
C ASP A 131 -9.71 -6.62 -3.80
N PHE A 132 -9.34 -5.76 -2.84
CA PHE A 132 -8.30 -6.05 -1.87
C PHE A 132 -8.89 -6.77 -0.66
N PHE A 133 -8.89 -8.11 -0.72
CA PHE A 133 -9.43 -8.99 0.33
C PHE A 133 -10.88 -8.65 0.70
N GLY A 134 -11.70 -8.29 -0.29
CA GLY A 134 -13.09 -7.91 -0.13
C GLY A 134 -13.31 -6.42 0.12
N ILE A 135 -12.26 -5.59 0.11
CA ILE A 135 -12.39 -4.14 -0.02
C ILE A 135 -12.41 -3.79 -1.51
N LYS A 136 -13.56 -3.31 -1.99
CA LYS A 136 -13.71 -2.86 -3.38
C LYS A 136 -13.32 -1.39 -3.52
N SER A 137 -12.40 -1.09 -4.42
CA SER A 137 -11.94 0.27 -4.76
C SER A 137 -11.68 0.38 -6.27
N THR A 138 -11.35 1.59 -6.73
CA THR A 138 -10.96 1.86 -8.12
C THR A 138 -9.74 2.76 -8.13
N GLY A 139 -8.74 2.46 -8.96
CA GLY A 139 -7.53 3.28 -9.07
C GLY A 139 -6.84 3.14 -10.42
N GLU A 140 -6.09 4.16 -10.81
CA GLU A 140 -5.20 4.17 -11.99
C GLU A 140 -3.76 3.82 -11.59
N ARG A 141 -3.40 4.04 -10.31
CA ARG A 141 -2.06 3.91 -9.72
C ARG A 141 -2.16 3.18 -8.38
N VAL A 142 -2.22 1.85 -8.44
CA VAL A 142 -2.56 1.00 -7.30
C VAL A 142 -1.31 0.50 -6.58
N MET A 143 -1.25 0.69 -5.26
CA MET A 143 -0.22 0.13 -4.41
C MET A 143 -0.77 -1.00 -3.52
N PHE A 144 -0.01 -2.09 -3.44
CA PHE A 144 -0.22 -3.17 -2.48
C PHE A 144 0.91 -3.20 -1.44
N ILE A 145 0.57 -3.02 -0.16
CA ILE A 145 1.51 -3.08 0.96
C ILE A 145 1.16 -4.30 1.81
N VAL A 146 2.15 -5.12 2.11
CA VAL A 146 1.92 -6.39 2.80
C VAL A 146 2.92 -6.57 3.93
N ASP A 147 2.42 -6.82 5.12
CA ASP A 147 3.23 -7.20 6.26
C ASP A 147 3.92 -8.56 5.99
N ALA A 148 5.25 -8.61 6.10
CA ALA A 148 6.06 -9.81 5.97
C ALA A 148 6.68 -10.25 7.30
N SER A 149 6.32 -9.59 8.39
CA SER A 149 6.85 -9.90 9.71
C SER A 149 6.33 -11.25 10.22
N ARG A 150 6.98 -11.73 11.28
CA ARG A 150 6.56 -12.94 12.02
C ARG A 150 5.14 -12.87 12.55
N TYR A 151 4.57 -11.68 12.72
CA TYR A 151 3.19 -11.49 13.17
C TYR A 151 2.16 -12.07 12.19
N MET A 152 2.47 -12.11 10.89
CA MET A 152 1.58 -12.70 9.88
C MET A 152 1.62 -14.23 9.86
N LEU A 153 2.62 -14.82 10.53
CA LEU A 153 2.98 -16.23 10.44
C LEU A 153 2.68 -16.98 11.75
N GLU A 154 1.95 -16.37 12.66
CA GLU A 154 1.58 -17.01 13.92
C GLU A 154 0.64 -18.19 13.69
N ASP A 155 0.70 -19.17 14.59
CA ASP A 155 -0.07 -20.41 14.48
C ASP A 155 -1.58 -20.14 14.44
N GLN A 156 -2.07 -19.21 15.26
CA GLN A 156 -3.48 -18.80 15.28
C GLN A 156 -3.97 -18.17 13.96
N LYS A 157 -3.05 -17.69 13.13
CA LYS A 157 -3.34 -17.15 11.79
C LYS A 157 -3.23 -18.23 10.70
N GLY A 158 -2.63 -19.38 11.01
CA GLY A 158 -2.44 -20.51 10.10
C GLY A 158 -1.03 -20.62 9.51
N GLY A 159 -0.06 -19.87 10.03
CA GLY A 159 1.36 -19.99 9.69
C GLY A 159 1.71 -19.77 8.21
N LEU A 160 2.78 -20.43 7.76
CA LEU A 160 3.22 -20.39 6.35
C LEU A 160 2.13 -20.76 5.34
N PRO A 161 1.27 -21.77 5.56
CA PRO A 161 0.16 -22.06 4.65
C PRO A 161 -0.78 -20.86 4.44
N ALA A 162 -1.18 -20.16 5.52
CA ALA A 162 -2.02 -18.97 5.39
C ALA A 162 -1.30 -17.83 4.66
N TYR A 163 0.00 -17.65 4.93
CA TYR A 163 0.80 -16.64 4.25
C TYR A 163 0.98 -16.92 2.75
N ASN A 164 1.09 -18.18 2.34
CA ASN A 164 1.11 -18.54 0.92
C ASN A 164 -0.21 -18.20 0.23
N ILE A 165 -1.35 -18.42 0.88
CA ILE A 165 -2.66 -17.99 0.35
C ILE A 165 -2.70 -16.47 0.15
N ILE A 166 -2.14 -15.70 1.09
CA ILE A 166 -2.04 -14.23 0.97
C ILE A 166 -1.24 -13.85 -0.29
N LYS A 167 -0.07 -14.44 -0.52
CA LYS A 167 0.75 -14.18 -1.71
C LYS A 167 0.05 -14.56 -3.01
N ASP A 168 -0.66 -15.69 -3.02
CA ASP A 168 -1.42 -16.16 -4.17
C ASP A 168 -2.58 -15.22 -4.47
N GLU A 169 -3.28 -14.74 -3.45
CA GLU A 169 -4.38 -13.79 -3.60
C GLU A 169 -3.90 -12.42 -4.11
N ILE A 170 -2.78 -11.89 -3.59
CA ILE A 170 -2.17 -10.66 -4.14
C ILE A 170 -1.80 -10.85 -5.61
N SER A 171 -1.20 -12.00 -5.96
CA SER A 171 -0.88 -12.36 -7.34
C SER A 171 -2.13 -12.44 -8.23
N ALA A 172 -3.23 -12.95 -7.69
CA ALA A 172 -4.53 -12.99 -8.37
C ALA A 172 -5.10 -11.59 -8.57
N MET A 173 -5.04 -10.71 -7.57
CA MET A 173 -5.46 -9.31 -7.68
C MET A 173 -4.68 -8.57 -8.76
N VAL A 174 -3.35 -8.65 -8.73
CA VAL A 174 -2.48 -8.02 -9.75
C VAL A 174 -2.80 -8.56 -11.14
N SER A 175 -3.10 -9.86 -11.26
CA SER A 175 -3.45 -10.44 -12.57
C SER A 175 -4.73 -9.87 -13.19
N LYS A 176 -5.67 -9.42 -12.36
CA LYS A 176 -6.99 -8.85 -12.75
C LYS A 176 -6.94 -7.38 -13.14
N LEU A 177 -5.86 -6.65 -12.82
CA LEU A 177 -5.71 -5.25 -13.21
C LEU A 177 -5.74 -5.08 -14.74
N SER A 178 -6.30 -3.99 -15.25
CA SER A 178 -6.21 -3.64 -16.67
C SER A 178 -4.77 -3.32 -17.06
N SER A 179 -4.39 -3.53 -18.32
CA SER A 179 -3.03 -3.19 -18.78
C SER A 179 -2.71 -1.69 -18.73
N GLY A 180 -3.73 -0.83 -18.65
CA GLY A 180 -3.60 0.61 -18.50
C GLY A 180 -3.48 1.08 -17.04
N THR A 181 -3.67 0.20 -16.06
CA THR A 181 -3.43 0.53 -14.65
C THR A 181 -1.96 0.37 -14.31
N LEU A 182 -1.40 1.39 -13.66
CA LEU A 182 -0.08 1.34 -13.05
C LEU A 182 -0.19 0.67 -11.68
N PHE A 183 0.74 -0.21 -11.35
CA PHE A 183 0.77 -0.90 -10.07
C PHE A 183 2.18 -1.06 -9.53
N ASN A 184 2.26 -1.25 -8.23
CA ASN A 184 3.46 -1.76 -7.57
C ASN A 184 3.04 -2.51 -6.30
N ALA A 185 3.97 -3.24 -5.70
CA ALA A 185 3.76 -3.83 -4.40
C ALA A 185 5.02 -3.80 -3.56
N MET A 186 4.84 -3.75 -2.25
CA MET A 186 5.93 -3.84 -1.30
C MET A 186 5.57 -4.70 -0.11
N PHE A 187 6.60 -5.35 0.41
CA PHE A 187 6.56 -6.07 1.67
C PHE A 187 7.38 -5.34 2.71
N TYR A 188 6.96 -5.36 3.97
CA TYR A 188 7.73 -4.76 5.06
C TYR A 188 7.92 -5.71 6.24
N ASP A 189 9.03 -5.55 6.96
CA ASP A 189 9.30 -6.23 8.25
C ASP A 189 10.20 -5.33 9.11
N GLY A 190 9.63 -4.72 10.14
CA GLY A 190 10.36 -3.71 10.91
C GLY A 190 10.65 -2.48 10.06
N SER A 191 11.90 -2.03 10.04
CA SER A 191 12.36 -0.93 9.20
C SER A 191 12.66 -1.34 7.75
N LYS A 192 12.55 -2.64 7.43
CA LYS A 192 12.92 -3.15 6.12
C LYS A 192 11.74 -3.10 5.17
N VAL A 193 11.96 -2.62 3.95
CA VAL A 193 10.94 -2.58 2.89
C VAL A 193 11.51 -3.13 1.60
N GLN A 194 10.91 -4.22 1.12
CA GLN A 194 11.23 -4.80 -0.19
C GLN A 194 10.14 -4.45 -1.18
N ILE A 195 10.46 -3.64 -2.18
CA ILE A 195 9.55 -3.20 -3.24
C ILE A 195 9.81 -3.95 -4.54
N TYR A 196 8.75 -4.19 -5.32
CA TYR A 196 8.85 -4.91 -6.60
C TYR A 196 9.59 -4.08 -7.65
N SER A 197 9.26 -2.80 -7.76
CA SER A 197 9.93 -1.85 -8.66
C SER A 197 10.18 -0.50 -7.98
N ASP A 198 11.19 0.21 -8.44
CA ASP A 198 11.50 1.60 -8.07
C ASP A 198 10.39 2.61 -8.37
N LYS A 199 9.52 2.30 -9.35
CA LYS A 199 8.37 3.11 -9.79
C LYS A 199 7.14 2.24 -10.06
N LEU A 200 5.97 2.86 -10.17
CA LEU A 200 4.76 2.18 -10.62
C LEU A 200 4.91 1.70 -12.08
N LEU A 201 4.56 0.45 -12.34
CA LEU A 201 4.66 -0.17 -13.66
C LEU A 201 3.28 -0.45 -14.25
N PRO A 202 3.07 -0.34 -15.57
CA PRO A 202 1.82 -0.74 -16.20
C PRO A 202 1.59 -2.25 -16.00
N ALA A 203 0.35 -2.67 -15.75
CA ALA A 203 -0.02 -4.06 -15.54
C ALA A 203 -0.09 -4.86 -16.87
N THR A 204 0.98 -4.77 -17.66
CA THR A 204 1.19 -5.59 -18.85
C THR A 204 1.29 -7.06 -18.46
N ARG A 205 1.05 -7.96 -19.42
CA ARG A 205 1.22 -9.40 -19.20
C ARG A 205 2.62 -9.74 -18.66
N GLN A 206 3.66 -9.13 -19.23
CA GLN A 206 5.05 -9.34 -18.82
C GLN A 206 5.30 -8.89 -17.37
N ASN A 207 4.87 -7.68 -17.00
CA ASN A 207 5.06 -7.18 -15.64
C ASN A 207 4.29 -8.01 -14.60
N LYS A 208 3.09 -8.50 -14.96
CA LYS A 208 2.33 -9.43 -14.12
C LYS A 208 3.03 -10.78 -13.94
N GLU A 209 3.65 -11.32 -14.98
CA GLU A 209 4.42 -12.57 -14.91
C GLU A 209 5.68 -12.39 -14.05
N LEU A 210 6.42 -11.29 -14.24
CA LEU A 210 7.60 -10.96 -13.42
C LEU A 210 7.23 -10.74 -11.95
N PHE A 211 6.11 -10.08 -11.67
CA PHE A 211 5.59 -9.89 -10.32
C PHE A 211 5.31 -11.23 -9.63
N LYS A 212 4.67 -12.17 -10.34
CA LYS A 212 4.40 -13.52 -9.83
C LYS A 212 5.67 -14.28 -9.48
N GLU A 213 6.77 -14.09 -10.20
CA GLU A 213 8.05 -14.70 -9.85
C GLU A 213 8.72 -14.00 -8.65
N TRP A 214 8.65 -12.67 -8.58
CA TRP A 214 9.25 -11.87 -7.52
C TRP A 214 8.66 -12.14 -6.12
N ILE A 215 7.35 -12.35 -6.02
CA ILE A 215 6.67 -12.56 -4.74
C ILE A 215 6.94 -13.95 -4.13
N LYS A 216 7.22 -14.96 -4.95
CA LYS A 216 7.41 -16.37 -4.52
C LYS A 216 8.39 -16.56 -3.35
N PRO A 217 9.63 -16.04 -3.40
CA PRO A 217 10.65 -16.28 -2.37
C PRO A 217 10.32 -15.65 -1.00
N ILE A 218 9.43 -14.65 -0.93
CA ILE A 218 9.12 -13.94 0.31
C ILE A 218 8.42 -14.89 1.29
N ASN A 219 9.01 -15.10 2.47
CA ASN A 219 8.51 -16.04 3.50
C ASN A 219 8.07 -17.40 2.90
N LYS A 220 8.84 -17.94 1.95
CA LYS A 220 8.55 -19.24 1.31
C LYS A 220 8.61 -20.41 2.29
N ASP A 221 9.57 -20.35 3.21
CA ASP A 221 9.84 -21.37 4.21
C ASP A 221 10.32 -20.73 5.53
N PHE A 222 10.41 -21.53 6.60
CA PHE A 222 10.88 -21.05 7.91
C PHE A 222 12.27 -20.42 7.87
N ALA A 223 13.15 -20.88 6.97
CA ALA A 223 14.49 -20.34 6.84
C ALA A 223 14.48 -18.93 6.23
N SER A 224 13.46 -18.58 5.45
CA SER A 224 13.25 -17.25 4.86
C SER A 224 12.47 -16.27 5.75
N VAL A 225 11.80 -16.77 6.81
CA VAL A 225 10.99 -15.93 7.71
C VAL A 225 11.84 -14.87 8.41
N GLY A 226 11.43 -13.60 8.27
CA GLY A 226 12.11 -12.46 8.87
C GLY A 226 13.45 -12.09 8.21
N LYS A 227 13.72 -12.65 7.02
CA LYS A 227 14.93 -12.34 6.21
C LYS A 227 14.66 -11.35 5.07
N LEU A 228 13.61 -10.53 5.21
CA LEU A 228 13.36 -9.45 4.27
C LEU A 228 14.59 -8.53 4.19
N SER A 229 14.85 -7.99 3.00
CA SER A 229 15.94 -7.03 2.73
C SER A 229 15.36 -5.76 2.13
N SER A 230 15.91 -4.59 2.49
CA SER A 230 15.51 -3.34 1.85
C SER A 230 16.16 -3.16 0.48
N ASN A 231 15.36 -2.73 -0.51
CA ASN A 231 15.84 -2.34 -1.84
C ASN A 231 15.28 -0.98 -2.30
N VAL A 232 14.75 -0.18 -1.36
CA VAL A 232 14.19 1.14 -1.61
C VAL A 232 14.75 2.15 -0.61
N SER A 233 14.94 3.37 -1.09
CA SER A 233 15.27 4.53 -0.26
C SER A 233 14.12 5.53 -0.37
N ILE A 234 13.79 6.20 0.74
CA ILE A 234 12.82 7.29 0.74
C ILE A 234 13.47 8.59 0.27
N GLN A 235 12.69 9.42 -0.42
CA GLN A 235 13.13 10.72 -0.91
C GLN A 235 13.20 11.73 0.24
N ASN A 236 12.10 11.89 0.98
CA ASN A 236 12.04 12.80 2.12
C ASN A 236 12.26 12.03 3.41
N LYS A 237 13.53 11.91 3.80
CA LYS A 237 13.95 11.19 5.02
C LYS A 237 13.30 11.71 6.29
N THR A 238 12.87 12.95 6.29
CA THR A 238 12.30 13.61 7.47
C THR A 238 11.11 14.42 7.01
N LEU A 239 9.96 14.09 7.56
CA LEU A 239 8.74 14.86 7.42
C LEU A 239 8.07 14.84 8.78
N GLU A 240 8.01 16.01 9.41
CA GLU A 240 7.44 16.17 10.74
C GLU A 240 6.03 15.55 10.84
N PRO A 241 5.66 14.96 11.99
CA PRO A 241 6.44 14.80 13.22
C PRO A 241 7.41 13.60 13.23
N LEU A 242 7.52 12.86 12.12
CA LEU A 242 8.34 11.66 12.07
C LEU A 242 9.77 11.97 11.61
N THR A 243 10.72 11.29 12.24
CA THR A 243 12.12 11.30 11.84
C THR A 243 12.40 10.17 10.83
N ASP A 244 13.67 10.02 10.44
CA ASP A 244 14.13 9.05 9.44
C ASP A 244 14.09 7.58 9.89
N ASP A 245 13.47 7.33 11.03
CA ASP A 245 13.27 6.07 11.72
C ASP A 245 11.86 5.49 11.59
N ALA A 246 10.92 6.24 10.98
CA ALA A 246 9.58 5.75 10.66
C ALA A 246 9.64 4.34 10.08
N SER A 247 8.88 3.39 10.63
CA SER A 247 9.05 1.97 10.32
C SER A 247 7.71 1.28 10.04
N GLN A 248 7.76 -0.03 9.82
CA GLN A 248 6.59 -0.88 9.62
C GLN A 248 5.73 -0.39 8.43
N TRP A 249 4.41 -0.52 8.55
CA TRP A 249 3.46 -0.09 7.52
C TRP A 249 3.55 1.42 7.23
N LEU A 250 3.96 2.25 8.20
CA LEU A 250 3.99 3.71 8.05
C LEU A 250 5.06 4.15 7.05
N ARG A 251 6.24 3.53 7.10
CA ARG A 251 7.29 3.69 6.08
C ARG A 251 6.81 3.26 4.70
N ALA A 252 6.10 2.14 4.64
CA ALA A 252 5.58 1.62 3.38
C ALA A 252 4.52 2.56 2.76
N VAL A 253 3.67 3.18 3.57
CA VAL A 253 2.70 4.19 3.12
C VAL A 253 3.41 5.43 2.60
N GLN A 254 4.44 5.91 3.29
CA GLN A 254 5.27 7.01 2.80
C GLN A 254 5.83 6.71 1.40
N ILE A 255 6.44 5.54 1.21
CA ILE A 255 6.99 5.13 -0.10
C ILE A 255 5.88 5.08 -1.16
N ALA A 256 4.67 4.64 -0.80
CA ALA A 256 3.54 4.59 -1.71
C ALA A 256 3.09 5.96 -2.18
N MET A 257 3.06 6.93 -1.26
CA MET A 257 2.72 8.33 -1.52
C MET A 257 3.82 9.02 -2.33
N GLU A 258 5.09 8.76 -2.04
CA GLU A 258 6.24 9.24 -2.81
C GLU A 258 6.21 8.76 -4.28
N GLN A 259 5.70 7.54 -4.52
CA GLN A 259 5.49 7.02 -5.89
C GLN A 259 4.23 7.59 -6.59
N GLY A 260 3.41 8.37 -5.89
CA GLY A 260 2.20 8.99 -6.45
C GLY A 260 1.04 8.02 -6.66
N SER A 261 0.94 6.97 -5.85
CA SER A 261 -0.16 6.00 -5.90
C SER A 261 -1.50 6.69 -5.63
N ASP A 262 -2.56 6.40 -6.37
CA ASP A 262 -3.89 6.99 -6.14
C ASP A 262 -4.83 6.06 -5.36
N THR A 263 -4.38 4.87 -5.01
CA THR A 263 -5.10 3.91 -4.15
C THR A 263 -4.08 3.07 -3.41
N ILE A 264 -4.08 3.14 -2.08
CA ILE A 264 -3.15 2.42 -1.23
C ILE A 264 -3.91 1.32 -0.50
N ASN A 265 -3.46 0.08 -0.62
CA ASN A 265 -4.06 -1.07 0.03
C ASN A 265 -3.03 -1.76 0.93
N ILE A 266 -3.34 -1.91 2.21
CA ILE A 266 -2.40 -2.40 3.23
C ILE A 266 -2.97 -3.63 3.93
N LEU A 267 -2.22 -4.73 3.93
CA LEU A 267 -2.49 -5.90 4.77
C LEU A 267 -1.53 -5.89 5.95
N VAL A 268 -2.07 -5.82 7.17
CA VAL A 268 -1.29 -5.65 8.41
C VAL A 268 -1.64 -6.72 9.45
N ALA A 269 -0.68 -7.10 10.29
CA ALA A 269 -0.95 -7.97 11.44
C ALA A 269 -1.38 -7.20 12.71
N GLY A 270 -1.07 -5.90 12.78
CA GLY A 270 -1.29 -5.07 13.95
C GLY A 270 -0.69 -3.67 13.79
N TRP A 271 -0.92 -2.80 14.78
CA TRP A 271 -0.46 -1.40 14.75
C TRP A 271 1.07 -1.30 14.77
N GLN A 272 1.72 -2.26 15.45
CA GLN A 272 3.16 -2.36 15.64
C GLN A 272 3.77 -1.19 16.43
N HIS A 273 5.07 -1.31 16.73
CA HIS A 273 5.87 -0.30 17.43
C HIS A 273 6.51 0.64 16.41
N HIS A 274 5.98 1.85 16.29
CA HIS A 274 6.60 2.94 15.55
C HIS A 274 7.51 3.71 16.49
N GLY A 275 8.71 3.16 16.72
CA GLY A 275 9.68 3.74 17.65
C GLY A 275 10.10 5.15 17.22
N ARG A 276 10.46 5.98 18.19
CA ARG A 276 11.09 7.28 18.00
C ARG A 276 12.61 7.11 17.96
N GLY A 277 13.27 7.91 17.14
CA GLY A 277 14.70 7.88 16.87
C GLY A 277 15.50 8.54 17.98
N MET A 278 15.20 8.20 19.23
CA MET A 278 15.88 8.76 20.39
C MET A 278 17.34 8.29 20.43
N THR A 279 18.23 9.24 20.69
CA THR A 279 19.61 8.95 21.10
C THR A 279 19.63 8.14 22.40
N THR A 280 20.77 7.52 22.70
CA THR A 280 20.94 6.74 23.95
C THR A 280 20.65 7.60 25.18
N GLU A 281 21.10 8.85 25.16
CA GLU A 281 20.94 9.83 26.22
C GLU A 281 19.47 10.26 26.37
N GLU A 282 18.80 10.58 25.28
CA GLU A 282 17.37 10.92 25.28
C GLU A 282 16.51 9.75 25.77
N ARG A 283 16.81 8.53 25.32
CA ARG A 283 16.10 7.33 25.78
C ARG A 283 16.32 7.10 27.27
N ALA A 284 17.55 7.25 27.76
CA ALA A 284 17.85 7.10 29.18
C ALA A 284 17.10 8.13 30.03
N GLN A 285 17.03 9.38 29.56
CA GLN A 285 16.27 10.43 30.21
C GLN A 285 14.76 10.15 30.17
N TYR A 286 14.23 9.76 29.02
CA TYR A 286 12.83 9.35 28.86
C TYR A 286 12.49 8.19 29.81
N TYR A 287 13.34 7.17 29.89
CA TYR A 287 13.16 6.02 30.79
C TYR A 287 13.09 6.49 32.24
N LYS A 288 14.02 7.37 32.64
CA LYS A 288 14.03 7.96 33.98
C LYS A 288 12.75 8.76 34.27
N ASP A 289 12.27 9.54 33.31
CA ASP A 289 11.05 10.36 33.43
C ASP A 289 9.79 9.49 33.53
N GLN A 290 9.80 8.31 32.89
CA GLN A 290 8.77 7.27 33.05
C GLN A 290 8.94 6.43 34.33
N GLY A 291 9.90 6.80 35.19
CA GLY A 291 10.20 6.10 36.43
C GLY A 291 10.79 4.70 36.23
N TRP A 292 11.42 4.43 35.09
CA TRP A 292 12.18 3.21 34.85
C TRP A 292 13.52 3.27 35.57
N ASP A 293 13.82 2.25 36.37
CA ASP A 293 15.01 2.17 37.22
C ASP A 293 15.79 0.87 36.97
N GLU A 294 17.03 0.81 37.49
CA GLU A 294 17.93 -0.34 37.32
C GLU A 294 17.32 -1.66 37.85
N LYS A 295 16.49 -1.58 38.90
CA LYS A 295 15.84 -2.77 39.48
C LYS A 295 14.78 -3.33 38.55
N LYS A 296 13.98 -2.47 37.93
CA LYS A 296 13.00 -2.86 36.91
C LYS A 296 13.69 -3.41 35.67
N GLN A 297 14.79 -2.78 35.24
CA GLN A 297 15.61 -3.27 34.14
C GLN A 297 16.15 -4.68 34.41
N ALA A 298 16.79 -4.90 35.57
CA ALA A 298 17.33 -6.22 35.94
C ALA A 298 16.24 -7.29 36.05
N ALA A 299 15.06 -6.95 36.56
CA ALA A 299 13.92 -7.87 36.62
C ALA A 299 13.40 -8.23 35.23
N TRP A 300 13.32 -7.26 34.33
CA TRP A 300 12.95 -7.47 32.93
C TRP A 300 13.96 -8.38 32.22
N ASP A 301 15.26 -8.09 32.33
CA ASP A 301 16.31 -8.87 31.69
C ASP A 301 16.32 -10.33 32.17
N ALA A 302 16.13 -10.55 33.47
CA ALA A 302 15.99 -11.89 34.03
C ALA A 302 14.75 -12.64 33.48
N ALA A 303 13.63 -11.93 33.31
CA ALA A 303 12.42 -12.51 32.72
C ALA A 303 12.61 -12.84 31.23
N VAL A 304 13.34 -12.01 30.49
CA VAL A 304 13.70 -12.26 29.08
C VAL A 304 14.54 -13.54 28.95
N VAL A 305 15.54 -13.76 29.80
CA VAL A 305 16.34 -14.99 29.78
C VAL A 305 15.46 -16.22 29.97
N LYS A 306 14.58 -16.21 30.99
CA LYS A 306 13.62 -17.31 31.21
C LYS A 306 12.72 -17.55 30.00
N ALA A 307 12.21 -16.48 29.38
CA ALA A 307 11.38 -16.57 28.20
C ALA A 307 12.13 -17.18 27.00
N GLN A 308 13.41 -16.84 26.81
CA GLN A 308 14.25 -17.41 25.75
C GLN A 308 14.51 -18.90 25.96
N GLU A 309 14.84 -19.30 27.19
CA GLU A 309 15.00 -20.71 27.56
C GLU A 309 13.72 -21.50 27.37
N TRP A 310 12.58 -20.94 27.78
CA TRP A 310 11.27 -21.54 27.57
C TRP A 310 10.99 -21.75 26.07
N LEU A 311 11.22 -20.73 25.24
CA LEU A 311 11.00 -20.82 23.79
C LEU A 311 11.89 -21.88 23.14
N LYS A 312 13.16 -21.94 23.54
CA LYS A 312 14.10 -22.98 23.07
C LYS A 312 13.58 -24.38 23.40
N ASN A 313 13.20 -24.61 24.66
CA ASN A 313 12.68 -25.90 25.11
C ASN A 313 11.38 -26.29 24.39
N GLU A 314 10.51 -25.31 24.13
CA GLU A 314 9.27 -25.51 23.38
C GLU A 314 9.55 -25.91 21.93
N ASN A 315 10.49 -25.22 21.26
CA ASN A 315 10.89 -25.56 19.89
C ASN A 315 11.57 -26.93 19.81
N GLU A 316 12.35 -27.35 20.81
CA GLU A 316 12.90 -28.69 20.89
C GLU A 316 11.81 -29.77 21.02
N LYS A 317 10.75 -29.51 21.81
CA LYS A 317 9.59 -30.41 21.91
C LYS A 317 8.83 -30.50 20.59
N ARG A 318 8.54 -29.36 19.96
CA ARG A 318 7.87 -29.29 18.66
C ARG A 318 8.65 -30.05 17.60
N LYS A 319 9.97 -29.86 17.53
CA LYS A 319 10.85 -30.60 16.63
C LYS A 319 10.78 -32.12 16.84
N LYS A 320 10.79 -32.58 18.11
CA LYS A 320 10.62 -34.02 18.43
C LYS A 320 9.25 -34.55 18.02
N ALA A 321 8.22 -33.70 18.05
CA ALA A 321 6.86 -34.02 17.62
C ALA A 321 6.62 -33.84 16.11
N GLY A 322 7.65 -33.48 15.32
CA GLY A 322 7.50 -33.19 13.89
C GLY A 322 6.70 -31.92 13.59
N GLN A 323 6.52 -31.04 14.58
CA GLN A 323 5.83 -29.76 14.46
C GLN A 323 6.82 -28.65 14.09
N PRO A 324 6.37 -27.61 13.37
CA PRO A 324 7.18 -26.42 13.14
C PRO A 324 7.52 -25.70 14.46
N GLU A 325 8.60 -24.92 14.44
CA GLU A 325 8.97 -24.04 15.55
C GLU A 325 7.85 -23.02 15.83
N ARG A 326 7.66 -22.68 17.11
CA ARG A 326 6.71 -21.66 17.53
C ARG A 326 7.19 -20.30 17.02
N VAL A 327 6.37 -19.67 16.20
CA VAL A 327 6.58 -18.27 15.78
C VAL A 327 6.11 -17.36 16.92
N VAL A 328 7.00 -16.49 17.38
CA VAL A 328 6.70 -15.52 18.44
C VAL A 328 7.00 -14.12 17.94
N GLN A 329 6.03 -13.22 18.16
CA GLN A 329 6.07 -11.80 17.80
C GLN A 329 7.34 -11.10 18.29
N TRP A 330 7.55 -11.17 19.60
CA TRP A 330 8.68 -10.62 20.32
C TRP A 330 8.78 -11.38 21.64
N ILE A 331 10.00 -11.49 22.20
CA ILE A 331 10.22 -12.25 23.42
C ILE A 331 9.39 -11.72 24.61
N GLY A 332 9.09 -10.43 24.62
CA GLY A 332 8.22 -9.83 25.63
C GLY A 332 6.81 -10.42 25.66
N THR A 333 6.30 -11.00 24.56
CA THR A 333 5.01 -11.73 24.58
C THR A 333 5.10 -12.97 25.48
N ILE A 334 6.21 -13.71 25.43
CA ILE A 334 6.43 -14.85 26.33
C ILE A 334 6.66 -14.36 27.76
N VAL A 335 7.36 -13.24 27.95
CA VAL A 335 7.49 -12.63 29.29
C VAL A 335 6.13 -12.31 29.89
N ARG A 336 5.15 -11.84 29.10
CA ARG A 336 3.78 -11.62 29.59
C ARG A 336 3.09 -12.91 30.04
N GLU A 337 3.34 -14.01 29.35
CA GLU A 337 2.76 -15.32 29.67
C GLU A 337 3.39 -15.90 30.95
N LEU A 338 4.72 -15.87 31.05
CA LEU A 338 5.46 -16.52 32.13
C LEU A 338 5.61 -15.66 33.38
N GLU A 339 5.76 -14.34 33.20
CA GLU A 339 6.12 -13.38 34.25
C GLU A 339 5.21 -12.13 34.18
N PRO A 340 3.88 -12.28 34.32
CA PRO A 340 2.91 -11.21 34.04
C PRO A 340 3.03 -9.97 34.94
N ARG A 341 3.72 -10.08 36.08
CA ARG A 341 3.92 -9.00 37.05
C ARG A 341 5.19 -8.20 36.81
N THR A 342 6.05 -8.62 35.90
CA THR A 342 7.30 -7.93 35.61
C THR A 342 7.01 -6.61 34.88
N ALA A 343 7.50 -5.51 35.44
CA ALA A 343 7.40 -4.20 34.81
C ALA A 343 8.10 -4.21 33.44
N ARG A 344 7.57 -3.46 32.47
CA ARG A 344 8.09 -3.45 31.09
C ARG A 344 8.83 -2.15 30.80
N PRO A 345 9.90 -2.20 29.99
CA PRO A 345 10.55 -1.00 29.53
C PRO A 345 9.53 -0.04 28.92
N PRO A 346 9.63 1.27 29.21
CA PRO A 346 8.78 2.27 28.58
C PRO A 346 8.86 2.19 27.06
N SER A 347 7.72 2.42 26.40
CA SER A 347 7.60 2.36 24.95
C SER A 347 7.79 3.74 24.36
N ASP A 348 8.90 3.96 23.65
CA ASP A 348 9.22 5.21 22.95
C ASP A 348 8.57 5.25 21.55
N VAL A 349 7.23 5.28 21.47
CA VAL A 349 6.50 5.28 20.18
C VAL A 349 5.89 6.62 19.82
N TYR A 350 5.68 6.84 18.52
CA TYR A 350 4.77 7.88 18.03
C TYR A 350 3.33 7.63 18.50
N SER A 351 2.62 8.70 18.86
CA SER A 351 1.21 8.65 19.22
C SER A 351 0.33 8.45 17.99
N GLU A 352 -0.93 8.07 18.20
CA GLU A 352 -1.91 7.92 17.12
C GLU A 352 -2.09 9.26 16.37
N GLU A 353 -2.12 10.37 17.10
CA GLU A 353 -2.23 11.73 16.55
C GLU A 353 -0.98 12.17 15.77
N GLU A 354 0.22 11.80 16.22
CA GLU A 354 1.45 12.10 15.49
C GLU A 354 1.50 11.34 14.16
N ILE A 355 1.06 10.08 14.15
CA ILE A 355 0.98 9.25 12.96
C ILE A 355 -0.05 9.81 11.97
N ASP A 356 -1.24 10.17 12.45
CA ASP A 356 -2.29 10.79 11.64
C ASP A 356 -1.82 12.12 11.01
N GLN A 357 -1.20 12.98 11.83
CA GLN A 357 -0.64 14.25 11.36
C GLN A 357 0.46 14.05 10.30
N PHE A 358 1.28 13.02 10.45
CA PHE A 358 2.29 12.66 9.46
C PHE A 358 1.69 12.25 8.12
N LEU A 359 0.66 11.40 8.13
CA LEU A 359 -0.02 10.98 6.92
C LEU A 359 -0.67 12.18 6.20
N HIS A 360 -1.30 13.09 6.93
CA HIS A 360 -1.81 14.34 6.35
C HIS A 360 -0.71 15.24 5.78
N ASN A 361 0.47 15.25 6.40
CA ASN A 361 1.62 15.99 5.86
C ASN A 361 2.13 15.36 4.55
N LEU A 362 2.12 14.03 4.43
CA LEU A 362 2.47 13.32 3.20
C LEU A 362 1.45 13.59 2.09
N GLU A 363 0.16 13.53 2.40
CA GLU A 363 -0.93 13.86 1.47
C GLU A 363 -0.76 15.28 0.93
N ARG A 364 -0.50 16.25 1.82
CA ARG A 364 -0.25 17.64 1.40
C ARG A 364 0.96 17.76 0.48
N GLU A 365 2.07 17.14 0.84
CA GLU A 365 3.33 17.23 0.11
C GLU A 365 3.25 16.59 -1.29
N TYR A 366 2.69 15.39 -1.39
CA TYR A 366 2.74 14.59 -2.61
C TYR A 366 1.46 14.68 -3.48
N TYR A 367 0.36 15.22 -2.94
CA TYR A 367 -0.93 15.30 -3.64
C TYR A 367 -1.50 16.71 -3.67
N ALA A 368 -1.81 17.31 -2.52
CA ALA A 368 -2.51 18.60 -2.48
C ALA A 368 -1.68 19.72 -3.14
N ASN A 369 -0.36 19.77 -2.88
CA ASN A 369 0.56 20.72 -3.51
C ASN A 369 0.72 20.53 -5.04
N GLN A 370 0.18 19.43 -5.58
CA GLN A 370 0.22 19.08 -7.00
C GLN A 370 -1.18 19.02 -7.63
N ASP A 371 -2.20 19.59 -6.97
CA ASP A 371 -3.61 19.57 -7.39
C ASP A 371 -4.17 18.15 -7.62
N ARG A 372 -3.71 17.17 -6.84
CA ARG A 372 -4.20 15.79 -6.87
C ARG A 372 -5.07 15.51 -5.65
N SER A 373 -6.06 14.63 -5.81
CA SER A 373 -6.84 14.10 -4.69
C SER A 373 -6.00 13.15 -3.84
N ASP A 374 -6.25 13.17 -2.53
CA ASP A 374 -5.59 12.29 -1.58
C ASP A 374 -5.93 10.82 -1.86
N PRO A 375 -4.95 9.90 -1.77
CA PRO A 375 -5.19 8.49 -2.04
C PRO A 375 -5.93 7.84 -0.85
N PRO A 376 -7.04 7.11 -1.07
CA PRO A 376 -7.64 6.33 0.00
C PRO A 376 -6.66 5.29 0.53
N VAL A 377 -6.49 5.26 1.86
CA VAL A 377 -5.66 4.27 2.57
C VAL A 377 -6.56 3.14 3.08
N ASN A 378 -6.69 2.09 2.27
CA ASN A 378 -7.48 0.91 2.62
C ASN A 378 -6.66 -0.05 3.48
N VAL A 379 -7.24 -0.52 4.59
CA VAL A 379 -6.55 -1.38 5.55
C VAL A 379 -7.31 -2.67 5.77
N VAL A 380 -6.58 -3.78 5.65
CA VAL A 380 -7.03 -5.12 6.02
C VAL A 380 -6.20 -5.59 7.21
N LEU A 381 -6.83 -5.80 8.35
CA LEU A 381 -6.19 -6.33 9.55
C LEU A 381 -6.35 -7.85 9.61
N PHE A 382 -5.24 -8.58 9.69
CA PHE A 382 -5.24 -10.03 9.79
C PHE A 382 -5.08 -10.50 11.24
N LEU A 383 -6.20 -10.93 11.83
CA LEU A 383 -6.29 -11.43 13.18
C LEU A 383 -6.18 -12.97 13.23
N GLY A 384 -5.74 -13.48 14.38
CA GLY A 384 -5.81 -14.89 14.72
C GLY A 384 -7.26 -15.37 14.81
N ALA A 385 -7.47 -16.66 14.65
CA ALA A 385 -8.82 -17.25 14.65
C ALA A 385 -9.57 -17.07 15.99
N ASP A 386 -8.84 -16.86 17.08
CA ASP A 386 -9.31 -16.72 18.45
C ASP A 386 -9.29 -15.26 18.96
N GLU A 387 -8.80 -14.32 18.16
CA GLU A 387 -8.74 -12.90 18.53
C GLU A 387 -10.11 -12.23 18.38
N ASP A 388 -10.57 -11.57 19.46
CA ASP A 388 -11.82 -10.80 19.47
C ASP A 388 -11.65 -9.44 18.80
N GLU A 389 -12.16 -9.32 17.58
CA GLU A 389 -12.17 -8.08 16.79
C GLU A 389 -12.75 -6.89 17.56
N LYS A 390 -13.86 -7.06 18.29
CA LYS A 390 -14.59 -5.94 18.91
C LYS A 390 -13.79 -5.26 20.01
N ASN A 391 -13.00 -6.04 20.72
CA ASN A 391 -12.15 -5.56 21.82
C ASN A 391 -10.69 -5.42 21.39
N ASN A 392 -10.37 -5.55 20.09
CA ASN A 392 -9.02 -5.46 19.58
C ASN A 392 -8.63 -3.99 19.38
N SER A 393 -7.62 -3.52 20.12
CA SER A 393 -7.12 -2.14 19.98
C SER A 393 -6.59 -1.84 18.59
N ASN A 394 -6.01 -2.82 17.88
CA ASN A 394 -5.54 -2.62 16.51
C ASN A 394 -6.71 -2.39 15.54
N ALA A 395 -7.83 -3.11 15.73
CA ALA A 395 -9.01 -2.96 14.88
C ALA A 395 -9.57 -1.54 15.00
N ARG A 396 -9.77 -1.05 16.23
CA ARG A 396 -10.20 0.34 16.48
C ARG A 396 -9.27 1.36 15.80
N ARG A 397 -7.96 1.23 16.02
CA ARG A 397 -6.96 2.17 15.49
C ARG A 397 -6.95 2.23 13.97
N PHE A 398 -6.97 1.08 13.31
CA PHE A 398 -6.95 1.04 11.84
C PHE A 398 -8.28 1.42 11.22
N GLU A 399 -9.40 1.18 11.90
CA GLU A 399 -10.70 1.67 11.45
C GLU A 399 -10.74 3.21 11.46
N GLU A 400 -10.28 3.83 12.55
CA GLU A 400 -10.17 5.28 12.68
C GLU A 400 -9.21 5.87 11.64
N LEU A 401 -8.03 5.27 11.48
CA LEU A 401 -7.04 5.70 10.47
C LEU A 401 -7.58 5.60 9.05
N ALA A 402 -8.14 4.45 8.66
CA ALA A 402 -8.69 4.28 7.31
C ALA A 402 -9.80 5.29 7.04
N LYS A 403 -10.66 5.56 8.03
CA LYS A 403 -11.72 6.57 7.93
C LYS A 403 -11.16 7.99 7.78
N GLY A 404 -10.11 8.33 8.53
CA GLY A 404 -9.43 9.63 8.45
C GLY A 404 -8.82 9.90 7.07
N HIS A 405 -8.31 8.86 6.43
CA HIS A 405 -7.63 8.93 5.12
C HIS A 405 -8.47 8.35 3.97
N HIS A 406 -9.78 8.61 3.99
CA HIS A 406 -10.75 8.27 2.93
C HIS A 406 -10.78 6.81 2.46
N GLY A 407 -10.19 5.91 3.24
CA GLY A 407 -10.08 4.50 2.97
C GLY A 407 -11.19 3.67 3.59
N LYS A 408 -11.06 2.36 3.43
CA LYS A 408 -11.95 1.35 3.99
C LYS A 408 -11.17 0.43 4.90
N PHE A 409 -11.83 -0.05 5.94
CA PHE A 409 -11.27 -1.00 6.90
C PHE A 409 -11.97 -2.35 6.81
N ARG A 410 -11.21 -3.43 6.98
CA ARG A 410 -11.74 -4.79 7.07
C ARG A 410 -10.87 -5.66 7.95
N VAL A 411 -11.49 -6.63 8.62
CA VAL A 411 -10.80 -7.69 9.36
C VAL A 411 -10.88 -9.02 8.62
N LEU A 412 -9.78 -9.76 8.65
CA LEU A 412 -9.70 -11.17 8.30
C LEU A 412 -9.31 -11.96 9.55
N GLN A 413 -10.11 -12.95 9.93
CA GLN A 413 -9.86 -13.77 11.14
C GLN A 413 -9.45 -15.19 10.74
N GLY A 414 -8.18 -15.50 10.94
CA GLY A 414 -7.57 -16.81 10.70
C GLY A 414 -7.63 -17.28 9.24
N MET A 415 -7.10 -18.47 9.02
CA MET A 415 -6.96 -19.05 7.67
C MET A 415 -8.29 -19.26 6.94
N LYS A 416 -9.39 -19.52 7.66
CA LYS A 416 -10.72 -19.75 7.05
C LYS A 416 -11.23 -18.50 6.33
N ALA A 417 -10.97 -17.30 6.87
CA ALA A 417 -11.37 -16.05 6.22
C ALA A 417 -10.69 -15.87 4.85
N LEU A 418 -9.41 -16.29 4.72
CA LEU A 418 -8.66 -16.25 3.47
C LEU A 418 -9.22 -17.24 2.42
N GLN A 419 -9.58 -18.45 2.85
CA GLN A 419 -10.17 -19.47 1.96
C GLN A 419 -11.53 -19.04 1.39
N ASN A 420 -12.33 -18.33 2.17
CA ASN A 420 -13.62 -17.83 1.72
C ASN A 420 -13.52 -16.72 0.66
N ILE A 421 -12.38 -16.01 0.61
CA ILE A 421 -12.11 -14.98 -0.39
C ILE A 421 -11.69 -15.63 -1.71
N THR A 422 -10.71 -16.55 -1.64
CA THR A 422 -10.22 -17.30 -2.81
C THR A 422 -11.33 -18.13 -3.48
N GLY A 423 -12.23 -18.73 -2.70
CA GLY A 423 -13.37 -19.51 -3.21
C GLY A 423 -14.46 -18.70 -3.94
N LYS A 424 -14.54 -17.38 -3.72
CA LYS A 424 -15.50 -16.51 -4.44
C LYS A 424 -14.94 -15.95 -5.76
N GLY A 425 -13.64 -16.07 -6.00
CA GLY A 425 -12.95 -15.55 -7.19
C GLY A 425 -12.76 -16.55 -8.33
N SER A 426 -13.28 -17.78 -8.20
CA SER A 426 -13.15 -18.89 -9.15
C SER A 426 -14.47 -19.28 -9.85
N GLY A 427 -15.49 -18.43 -9.75
CA GLY A 427 -16.78 -18.57 -10.44
C GLY A 427 -16.87 -17.73 -11.70
#